data_AF-A0A7C2MDN0-F1
#
_entry.id   AF-A0A7C2MDN0-F1
#
_cell.length_a   1.000
_cell.length_b   1.000
_cell.length_c   1.000
_cell.angle_alpha   90.00
_cell.angle_beta   90.00
_cell.angle_gamma   90.00
#
_symmetry.space_group_name_H-M   'P 1'
#
loop_
_entity.id
_entity.type
_entity.pdbx_description
1 polymer ?
#
loop_
_entity_poly.entity_id
_entity_poly.type
_entity_poly.pdbx_seq_one_letter_code
_entity_poly.pdbx_strand_id
1 'polypeptide(L)' 'MIAIRQIQTVTSGAVTVTLPPEFDAKQVEIIILPIDDVQAGAQQLQDLLLAAPTLTDDELQDFDNVREWMSQWNVNDF' A
#
# COMPACT_ATOMS: atom_id res chain seq x y z
N MET A 1 24.27 -18.19 -11.16
CA MET A 1 24.24 -16.72 -10.99
C MET A 1 23.80 -16.45 -9.56
N ILE A 2 24.63 -15.81 -8.75
CA ILE A 2 24.30 -15.46 -7.35
C ILE A 2 23.91 -13.98 -7.37
N ALA A 3 22.68 -13.67 -6.93
CA ALA A 3 22.20 -12.31 -6.83
C ALA A 3 22.20 -11.89 -5.35
N ILE A 4 22.86 -10.79 -5.04
CA ILE A 4 22.85 -10.19 -3.70
C ILE A 4 21.83 -9.06 -3.73
N ARG A 5 20.75 -9.18 -2.92
CA ARG A 5 19.78 -8.09 -2.73
C ARG A 5 20.11 -7.34 -1.44
N GLN A 6 20.40 -6.06 -1.56
CA GLN A 6 20.67 -5.18 -0.42
C GLN A 6 19.80 -3.92 -0.52
N ILE A 7 19.13 -3.57 0.57
CA ILE A 7 18.39 -2.30 0.71
C ILE A 7 19.32 -1.34 1.44
N GLN A 8 19.58 -0.17 0.86
CA GLN A 8 20.46 0.85 1.45
C GLN A 8 19.83 2.23 1.32
N THR A 9 20.04 3.07 2.33
CA THR A 9 19.71 4.49 2.25
C THR A 9 20.75 5.21 1.42
N VAL A 10 20.32 5.95 0.41
CA VAL A 10 21.21 6.78 -0.41
C VAL A 10 21.74 7.93 0.44
N THR A 11 23.04 7.95 0.71
CA THR A 11 23.70 9.03 1.46
C THR A 11 24.56 9.84 0.51
N SER A 12 24.34 11.15 0.45
CA SER A 12 25.09 12.06 -0.44
C SER A 12 25.06 11.67 -1.93
N GLY A 13 23.97 11.03 -2.38
CA GLY A 13 23.82 10.59 -3.77
C GLY A 13 24.64 9.36 -4.16
N ALA A 14 25.31 8.70 -3.20
CA ALA A 14 26.12 7.52 -3.44
C ALA A 14 25.50 6.25 -2.82
N VAL A 15 25.70 5.11 -3.48
CA VAL A 15 25.40 3.77 -2.96
C VAL A 15 26.69 2.97 -2.94
N THR A 16 27.10 2.48 -1.77
CA THR A 16 28.33 1.70 -1.59
C THR A 16 27.98 0.23 -1.41
N VAL A 17 28.46 -0.63 -2.30
CA VAL A 17 28.25 -2.08 -2.21
C VAL A 17 29.55 -2.73 -1.75
N THR A 18 29.50 -3.48 -0.64
CA THR A 18 30.64 -4.27 -0.16
C THR A 18 30.47 -5.71 -0.63
N LEU A 19 31.37 -6.18 -1.50
CA LEU A 19 31.37 -7.56 -1.95
C LEU A 19 32.06 -8.45 -0.90
N PRO A 20 31.58 -9.69 -0.69
CA PRO A 20 32.24 -10.62 0.24
C PRO A 20 33.64 -10.99 -0.29
N PRO A 21 34.59 -11.33 0.60
CA PRO A 21 35.98 -11.58 0.21
C PRO A 21 36.15 -12.79 -0.73
N GLU A 22 35.20 -13.73 -0.71
CA GLU A 22 35.13 -14.88 -1.62
C GLU A 22 34.47 -14.60 -2.99
N PHE A 23 34.14 -13.34 -3.29
CA PHE A 23 33.50 -12.97 -4.56
C PHE A 23 34.51 -12.95 -5.73
N ASP A 24 34.64 -14.07 -6.43
CA ASP A 24 35.52 -14.25 -7.59
C ASP A 24 34.78 -14.04 -8.92
N ALA A 25 34.46 -12.79 -9.26
CA ALA A 25 33.89 -12.44 -10.56
C ALA A 25 34.62 -11.26 -11.22
N LYS A 26 34.78 -11.33 -12.55
CA LYS A 26 35.45 -10.29 -13.35
C LYS A 26 34.54 -9.10 -13.69
N GLN A 27 33.23 -9.27 -13.54
CA GLN A 27 32.22 -8.26 -13.88
C GLN A 27 31.02 -8.40 -12.94
N VAL A 28 30.44 -7.27 -12.56
CA VAL A 28 29.21 -7.19 -11.76
C VAL A 28 28.14 -6.40 -12.53
N GLU A 29 26.91 -6.85 -12.42
CA GLU A 29 25.73 -6.12 -12.85
C GLU A 29 25.00 -5.60 -11.62
N ILE A 30 24.62 -4.32 -11.62
CA ILE A 30 23.94 -3.66 -10.51
C ILE A 30 22.57 -3.19 -10.99
N ILE A 31 21.52 -3.59 -10.28
CA ILE A 31 20.15 -3.15 -10.53
C ILE A 31 19.74 -2.21 -9.39
N ILE A 32 19.46 -0.95 -9.71
CA ILE A 32 19.00 0.06 -8.76
C ILE A 32 17.49 0.24 -8.94
N LEU A 33 16.73 -0.05 -7.89
CA LEU A 33 15.29 0.14 -7.86
C LEU A 33 14.97 1.23 -6.83
N PRO A 34 14.27 2.32 -7.22
CA PRO A 34 13.75 3.25 -6.23
C PRO A 34 12.75 2.49 -5.35
N ILE A 35 12.90 2.65 -4.04
CA ILE A 35 11.93 2.18 -3.07
C ILE A 35 11.22 3.44 -2.58
N ASP A 36 9.98 3.60 -3.00
CA ASP A 36 9.13 4.64 -2.42
C ASP A 36 8.91 4.31 -0.95
N ASP A 37 8.99 5.33 -0.10
CA ASP A 37 8.80 5.18 1.34
C ASP A 37 7.39 4.63 1.59
N VAL A 38 7.30 3.35 1.96
CA VAL A 38 6.05 2.61 2.15
C VAL A 38 5.20 3.26 3.26
N GLN A 39 5.76 4.18 4.03
CA GLN A 39 5.07 4.91 5.09
C GLN A 39 4.04 5.93 4.58
N ALA A 40 4.18 6.46 3.36
CA ALA A 40 3.24 7.45 2.85
C ALA A 40 1.83 6.87 2.60
N GLY A 41 1.75 5.60 2.16
CA GLY A 41 0.48 4.96 1.82
C GLY A 41 -0.37 4.58 3.03
N ALA A 42 0.25 4.15 4.13
CA ALA A 42 -0.48 3.77 5.35
C ALA A 42 -1.03 5.01 6.09
N GLN A 43 -0.25 6.09 6.16
CA GLN A 43 -0.67 7.34 6.76
C GLN A 43 -1.80 8.00 5.94
N GLN A 44 -1.66 8.06 4.61
CA GLN A 44 -2.70 8.57 3.71
C GLN A 44 -3.99 7.75 3.78
N LEU A 45 -3.91 6.42 3.87
CA LEU A 45 -5.09 5.58 4.05
C LEU A 45 -5.76 5.85 5.40
N GLN A 46 -5.00 5.99 6.48
CA GLN A 46 -5.54 6.32 7.79
C GLN A 46 -6.23 7.68 7.79
N ASP A 47 -5.62 8.70 7.17
CA ASP A 47 -6.18 10.03 7.04
C ASP A 47 -7.47 10.03 6.20
N LEU A 48 -7.52 9.22 5.13
CA LEU A 48 -8.72 9.03 4.32
C LEU A 48 -9.85 8.29 5.07
N LEU A 49 -9.52 7.31 5.91
CA LEU A 49 -10.49 6.61 6.74
C LEU A 49 -11.04 7.49 7.87
N LEU A 50 -10.22 8.39 8.41
CA LEU A 50 -10.65 9.37 9.41
C LEU A 50 -11.44 10.53 8.79
N ALA A 51 -11.13 10.90 7.53
CA ALA A 51 -11.86 11.90 6.76
C ALA A 51 -13.09 11.33 6.03
N ALA A 52 -13.37 10.03 6.16
CA ALA A 52 -14.56 9.44 5.60
C ALA A 52 -15.79 10.14 6.21
N PRO A 53 -16.77 10.53 5.38
CA PRO A 53 -18.00 11.14 5.89
C PRO A 53 -18.64 10.18 6.90
N THR A 54 -18.77 10.65 8.14
CA THR A 54 -19.53 9.93 9.15
C THR A 54 -21.00 10.28 8.95
N LEU A 55 -21.85 9.25 8.89
CA LEU A 55 -23.29 9.45 8.86
C LEU A 55 -23.70 9.91 10.26
N THR A 56 -24.53 10.95 10.32
CA THR A 56 -25.30 11.26 11.52
C THR A 56 -26.32 10.15 11.79
N ASP A 57 -26.80 10.04 13.03
CA ASP A 57 -27.80 9.01 13.40
C ASP A 57 -29.07 9.11 12.53
N ASP A 58 -29.46 10.33 12.13
CA ASP A 58 -30.59 10.58 11.24
C ASP A 58 -30.31 10.05 9.80
N GLU A 59 -29.13 10.33 9.26
CA GLU A 59 -28.74 9.84 7.93
C GLU A 59 -28.55 8.32 7.90
N LEU A 60 -28.12 7.73 9.01
CA LEU A 60 -28.03 6.27 9.17
C LEU A 60 -29.42 5.63 9.19
N GLN A 61 -30.37 6.22 9.92
CA GLN A 61 -31.75 5.75 9.95
C GLN A 61 -32.40 5.80 8.56
N ASP A 62 -32.18 6.88 7.81
CA ASP A 62 -32.68 7.01 6.43
C ASP A 62 -32.06 5.95 5.50
N PHE A 63 -30.76 5.69 5.64
CA PHE A 63 -30.09 4.61 4.90
C PHE A 63 -30.68 3.24 5.21
N ASP A 64 -30.91 2.92 6.49
CA ASP A 64 -31.46 1.63 6.90
C ASP A 64 -32.89 1.43 6.39
N ASN A 65 -33.71 2.49 6.41
CA ASN A 65 -35.07 2.47 5.85
C ASN A 65 -35.07 2.14 4.34
N VAL A 66 -34.17 2.77 3.57
CA VAL A 66 -34.03 2.53 2.11
C VAL A 66 -33.52 1.12 1.84
N ARG A 67 -32.54 0.65 2.62
CA ARG A 67 -32.00 -0.70 2.53
C ARG A 67 -33.07 -1.75 2.81
N GLU A 68 -33.85 -1.56 3.87
CA GLU A 68 -34.94 -2.45 4.23
C GLU A 68 -35.99 -2.51 3.11
N TRP A 69 -36.40 -1.35 2.60
CA TRP A 69 -37.30 -1.26 1.44
C TRP A 69 -36.76 -2.00 0.20
N MET A 70 -35.49 -1.78 -0.18
CA MET A 70 -34.88 -2.49 -1.32
C MET A 70 -34.76 -4.00 -1.10
N SER A 71 -34.47 -4.43 0.14
CA SER A 71 -34.37 -5.85 0.47
C SER A 71 -35.72 -6.58 0.38
N GLN A 72 -36.81 -5.87 0.69
CA GLN A 72 -38.17 -6.37 0.58
C GLN A 72 -38.65 -6.43 -0.88
N TRP A 73 -38.09 -5.61 -1.78
CA TRP A 73 -38.40 -5.63 -3.21
C TRP A 73 -37.80 -6.83 -3.97
N ASN A 74 -36.86 -7.58 -3.40
CA ASN A 74 -36.10 -8.59 -4.15
C ASN A 74 -36.46 -10.06 -3.85
N VAL A 75 -37.67 -10.35 -3.34
CA VAL A 75 -38.04 -11.75 -3.01
C VAL A 75 -39.39 -12.23 -3.57
N ASN A 76 -40.30 -11.37 -4.05
CA ASN A 76 -41.62 -11.83 -4.48
C ASN A 76 -42.12 -11.16 -5.76
N ASP A 77 -41.42 -11.31 -6.89
CA ASP A 77 -42.07 -11.24 -8.22
C ASP A 77 -41.15 -11.84 -9.31
N PHE A 78 -41.27 -13.16 -9.50
CA PHE A 78 -41.05 -13.88 -10.77
C PHE A 78 -41.99 -15.08 -10.83
#